data_AF-A0AAQ3KKP4-F1
#
_entry.id   AF-A0AAQ3KKP4-F1
#
_cell.length_a   1.000
_cell.length_b   1.000
_cell.length_c   1.000
_cell.angle_alpha   90.00
_cell.angle_beta   90.00
_cell.angle_gamma   90.00
#
_symmetry.space_group_name_H-M   'P 1'
#
loop_
_entity.id
_entity.type
_entity.pdbx_description
1 polymer ?
#
loop_
_entity_poly.entity_id
_entity_poly.type
_entity_poly.pdbx_seq_one_letter_code
_entity_poly.pdbx_strand_id
1 'polypeptide(L)'
;MVRRKVYLAAETLRPETMYGQTNAWVLPDGKYGAFEINENDVFIITKRAALNLAYQKLSRVPEKPTCLVQLFGHDLIGLPLRSPLAIGLLKIKTCFEIK
;
A
#
# COMPACT_ATOMS: atom_id res chain seq x y z
N MET A 1 2.52 -3.84 -23.88
CA MET A 1 1.79 -3.93 -22.59
C MET A 1 2.75 -3.54 -21.48
N VAL A 2 2.66 -2.30 -20.97
CA VAL A 2 3.60 -1.77 -19.97
C VAL A 2 3.32 -2.43 -18.63
N ARG A 3 4.30 -3.16 -18.08
CA ARG A 3 4.20 -3.74 -16.73
C ARG A 3 4.57 -2.67 -15.71
N ARG A 4 3.60 -2.25 -14.89
CA ARG A 4 3.83 -1.37 -13.74
C ARG A 4 4.08 -2.19 -12.49
N LYS A 5 4.97 -1.70 -11.62
CA LYS A 5 5.23 -2.32 -10.31
C LYS A 5 4.19 -1.83 -9.33
N VAL A 6 3.61 -2.74 -8.55
CA VAL A 6 2.57 -2.45 -7.57
C VAL A 6 3.13 -2.69 -6.18
N TYR A 7 3.00 -1.70 -5.30
CA TYR A 7 3.49 -1.76 -3.94
C TYR A 7 2.36 -1.49 -2.95
N LEU A 8 2.27 -2.31 -1.90
CA LEU A 8 1.49 -1.99 -0.72
C LEU A 8 2.35 -1.10 0.18
N ALA A 9 2.07 0.21 0.19
CA ALA A 9 2.84 1.15 1.00
C ALA A 9 2.25 1.22 2.41
N ALA A 10 3.01 0.74 3.40
CA ALA A 10 2.69 0.81 4.81
C ALA A 10 3.63 1.78 5.51
N GLU A 11 3.08 2.67 6.34
CA GLU A 11 3.84 3.61 7.14
C GLU A 11 4.36 2.94 8.41
N THR A 12 5.58 3.28 8.82
CA THR A 12 6.19 2.81 10.07
C THR A 12 7.09 3.90 10.66
N LEU A 13 7.07 4.03 11.98
CA LEU A 13 8.00 4.89 12.72
C LEU A 13 9.25 4.14 13.20
N ARG A 14 9.32 2.82 12.97
CA ARG A 14 10.35 1.93 13.51
C ARG A 14 11.03 1.14 12.39
N PRO A 15 11.88 1.78 11.57
CA PRO A 15 12.52 1.14 10.43
C PRO A 15 13.44 -0.03 10.83
N GLU A 16 13.98 -0.03 12.05
CA GLU A 16 14.82 -1.11 12.58
C GLU A 16 14.07 -2.44 12.72
N THR A 17 12.73 -2.41 12.80
CA THR A 17 11.91 -3.62 12.98
C THR A 17 11.56 -4.34 11.68
N MET A 18 11.94 -3.79 10.52
CA MET A 18 11.54 -4.32 9.21
C MET A 18 12.05 -5.74 8.95
N TYR A 19 13.17 -6.14 9.57
CA TYR A 19 13.72 -7.51 9.46
C TYR A 19 12.78 -8.57 10.05
N GLY A 20 11.97 -8.21 11.05
CA GLY A 20 11.07 -9.10 11.77
C GLY A 20 9.65 -9.15 11.21
N GLN A 21 9.40 -8.59 10.01
CA GLN A 21 8.08 -8.65 9.41
C GLN A 21 7.71 -10.11 9.08
N THR A 22 6.55 -10.55 9.58
CA THR A 22 5.99 -11.88 9.30
C THR A 22 4.71 -11.81 8.47
N ASN A 23 4.02 -10.66 8.51
CA ASN A 23 2.83 -10.37 7.73
C ASN A 23 2.61 -8.85 7.61
N ALA A 24 1.67 -8.46 6.73
CA ALA A 24 1.13 -7.11 6.65
C ALA A 24 -0.35 -7.13 7.05
N TRP A 25 -0.88 -5.99 7.48
CA TRP A 25 -2.26 -5.89 7.98
C TRP A 25 -3.04 -4.84 7.19
N VAL A 26 -4.29 -5.17 6.86
CA VAL A 26 -5.26 -4.25 6.25
C VAL A 26 -6.59 -4.36 6.99
N LEU A 27 -7.36 -3.27 7.02
CA LEU A 27 -8.72 -3.30 7.55
C LEU A 27 -9.65 -3.91 6.48
N PRO A 28 -10.41 -4.99 6.75
CA PRO A 28 -11.25 -5.64 5.73
C PRO A 28 -12.25 -4.71 5.05
N ASP A 29 -12.92 -3.88 5.84
CA ASP A 29 -13.90 -2.90 5.37
C ASP A 29 -13.26 -1.56 4.97
N GLY A 30 -11.92 -1.46 5.09
CA GLY A 30 -11.16 -0.28 4.71
C GLY A 30 -11.22 -0.05 3.19
N LYS A 31 -11.40 1.22 2.81
CA LYS A 31 -11.37 1.65 1.40
C LYS A 31 -9.95 2.02 0.98
N TYR A 32 -9.40 1.25 0.07
CA TYR A 32 -8.09 1.45 -0.53
C TYR A 32 -8.24 1.83 -2.01
N GLY A 33 -7.15 2.29 -2.62
CA GLY A 33 -7.10 2.51 -4.05
C GLY A 33 -5.69 2.31 -4.57
N ALA A 34 -5.59 1.98 -5.85
CA ALA A 34 -4.33 1.94 -6.56
C ALA A 34 -4.07 3.31 -7.17
N PHE A 35 -3.05 4.01 -6.68
CA PHE A 35 -2.70 5.36 -7.09
C PHE A 35 -1.39 5.37 -7.87
N GLU A 36 -1.37 6.09 -9.01
CA GLU A 36 -0.14 6.32 -9.77
C GLU A 36 0.75 7.33 -9.04
N ILE A 37 1.98 6.92 -8.73
CA ILE A 37 3.03 7.81 -8.22
C ILE A 37 3.85 8.33 -9.40
N ASN A 38 4.36 7.39 -10.20
CA ASN A 38 5.16 7.62 -11.41
C ASN A 38 4.57 6.83 -12.58
N GLU A 39 5.15 6.97 -13.78
CA GLU A 39 4.69 6.22 -14.96
C GLU A 39 4.78 4.69 -14.80
N ASN A 40 5.70 4.24 -13.94
CA ASN A 40 6.05 2.83 -13.74
C ASN A 40 5.52 2.23 -12.44
N ASP A 41 5.22 3.05 -11.42
CA ASP A 41 4.96 2.58 -10.06
C ASP A 41 3.57 3.00 -9.57
N VAL A 42 2.88 2.04 -8.95
CA VAL A 42 1.54 2.20 -8.41
C VAL A 42 1.52 1.80 -6.94
N PHE A 43 0.95 2.64 -6.09
CA PHE A 43 0.82 2.39 -4.66
C PHE A 43 -0.61 2.02 -4.29
N ILE A 44 -0.78 0.94 -3.52
CA ILE A 44 -2.04 0.59 -2.88
C ILE A 44 -2.06 1.25 -1.50
N ILE A 45 -2.87 2.31 -1.36
CA ILE A 45 -2.98 3.12 -0.15
C ILE A 45 -4.40 3.68 0.03
N THR A 46 -4.67 4.33 1.15
CA THR A 46 -5.94 5.05 1.35
C THR A 46 -5.94 6.37 0.59
N LYS A 47 -7.13 6.88 0.24
CA LYS A 47 -7.30 8.17 -0.44
C LYS A 47 -6.63 9.33 0.32
N ARG A 48 -6.70 9.32 1.65
CA ARG A 48 -6.07 10.33 2.51
C ARG A 48 -4.54 10.31 2.37
N ALA A 49 -3.94 9.12 2.44
CA ALA A 49 -2.50 8.97 2.25
C ALA A 49 -2.07 9.43 0.84
N ALA A 50 -2.82 9.06 -0.19
CA ALA A 50 -2.54 9.48 -1.56
C ALA A 50 -2.57 11.01 -1.73
N LEU A 51 -3.53 11.70 -1.08
CA LEU A 51 -3.60 13.15 -1.09
C LEU A 51 -2.38 13.79 -0.40
N ASN A 52 -1.98 13.26 0.77
CA ASN A 52 -0.80 13.76 1.47
C ASN A 52 0.48 13.58 0.63
N LEU A 53 0.62 12.46 -0.08
CA LEU A 53 1.73 12.22 -1.00
C LEU A 53 1.68 13.18 -2.21
N ALA A 54 0.50 13.51 -2.72
CA ALA A 54 0.36 14.46 -3.83
C ALA A 54 0.88 15.86 -3.45
N TYR A 55 0.67 16.30 -2.21
CA TYR A 55 1.26 17.55 -1.70
C TYR A 55 2.78 17.47 -1.49
N GLN A 56 3.34 16.26 -1.35
CA GLN A 56 4.78 16.03 -1.30
C GLN A 56 5.41 15.86 -2.70
N LYS A 57 4.67 16.16 -3.77
CA LYS A 57 5.10 15.98 -5.17
C LYS A 57 5.34 14.50 -5.55
N LEU A 58 4.68 13.57 -4.84
CA LEU A 58 4.70 12.14 -5.13
C LEU A 58 3.41 11.70 -5.85
N SER A 59 3.00 12.50 -6.83
CA SER A 59 1.89 12.20 -7.73
C SER A 59 2.20 12.75 -9.12
N ARG A 60 1.69 12.07 -10.15
CA ARG A 60 1.85 12.50 -11.54
C ARG A 60 1.31 13.90 -11.82
N VAL A 61 0.17 14.23 -11.21
CA VAL A 61 -0.42 15.58 -11.27
C VAL A 61 -0.22 16.23 -9.90
N PRO A 62 0.34 17.44 -9.82
CA PRO A 62 0.50 18.15 -8.55
C PRO A 62 -0.84 18.26 -7.81
N GLU A 63 -0.82 18.01 -6.49
CA GLU A 63 -1.97 18.17 -5.57
C GLU A 63 -3.20 17.28 -5.86
N LYS A 64 -3.13 16.43 -6.89
CA LYS A 64 -4.24 15.57 -7.29
C LYS A 64 -3.78 14.11 -7.43
N PRO A 65 -4.12 13.23 -6.47
CA PRO A 65 -3.82 11.81 -6.60
C PRO A 65 -4.63 11.18 -7.74
N THR A 66 -3.95 10.46 -8.63
CA THR A 66 -4.60 9.77 -9.76
C THR A 66 -4.94 8.34 -9.36
N CYS A 67 -6.23 8.10 -9.09
CA CYS A 67 -6.73 6.77 -8.72
C CYS A 67 -7.06 5.96 -9.98
N LEU A 68 -6.47 4.77 -10.10
CA LEU A 68 -6.75 3.83 -11.19
C LEU A 68 -7.92 2.92 -10.87
N VAL A 69 -7.95 2.39 -9.65
CA VAL A 69 -8.99 1.49 -9.18
C VAL A 69 -9.21 1.67 -7.69
N GLN A 70 -10.46 1.55 -7.26
CA GLN A 70 -10.84 1.49 -5.85
C GLN A 70 -10.98 0.02 -5.45
N LEU A 71 -10.47 -0.30 -4.27
CA LEU A 71 -10.39 -1.66 -3.74
C LEU A 71 -10.84 -1.64 -2.28
N PHE A 72 -11.36 -2.76 -1.80
CA PHE A 72 -11.57 -2.95 -0.37
C PHE A 72 -10.44 -3.76 0.24
N GLY A 73 -10.28 -3.66 1.56
CA GLY A 73 -9.27 -4.45 2.26
C GLY A 73 -9.47 -5.95 2.09
N HIS A 74 -10.72 -6.42 1.99
CA HIS A 74 -11.01 -7.82 1.73
C HIS A 74 -10.41 -8.35 0.42
N ASP A 75 -10.31 -7.52 -0.62
CA ASP A 75 -9.70 -7.89 -1.91
C ASP A 75 -8.18 -8.10 -1.79
N LEU A 76 -7.56 -7.49 -0.77
CA LEU A 76 -6.11 -7.53 -0.55
C LEU A 76 -5.69 -8.70 0.34
N ILE A 77 -6.59 -9.19 1.19
CA ILE A 77 -6.27 -10.23 2.18
C ILE A 77 -5.85 -11.52 1.46
N GLY A 78 -4.77 -12.14 1.96
CA GLY A 78 -4.23 -13.39 1.43
C GLY A 78 -3.24 -13.22 0.27
N LEU A 79 -3.14 -12.02 -0.33
CA LEU A 79 -2.16 -11.78 -1.39
C LEU A 79 -0.71 -11.91 -0.86
N PRO A 80 0.18 -12.50 -1.66
CA PRO A 80 1.59 -12.58 -1.33
C PRO A 80 2.28 -11.22 -1.50
N LEU A 81 3.15 -10.88 -0.56
CA LEU A 81 3.97 -9.68 -0.58
C LEU A 81 5.44 -10.03 -0.40
N ARG A 82 6.30 -9.24 -1.04
CA ARG A 82 7.73 -9.25 -0.78
C ARG A 82 8.10 -8.03 0.05
N SER A 83 8.64 -8.25 1.24
CA SER A 83 9.18 -7.17 2.07
C SER A 83 10.56 -6.72 1.56
N PRO A 84 10.94 -5.44 1.75
CA PRO A 84 12.25 -4.94 1.37
C PRO A 84 13.41 -5.56 2.15
N LEU A 85 13.23 -5.91 3.42
CA LEU A 85 14.31 -6.35 4.32
C LEU A 85 14.07 -7.71 5.00
N ALA A 86 12.84 -8.22 5.01
CA ALA A 86 12.56 -9.53 5.59
C ALA A 86 12.98 -10.66 4.64
N ILE A 87 13.43 -11.77 5.23
CA ILE A 87 13.99 -12.94 4.50
C ILE A 87 12.87 -13.76 3.80
N GLY A 88 11.60 -13.51 4.09
CA GLY A 88 10.47 -14.32 3.64
C GLY A 88 9.42 -13.60 2.77
N LEU A 89 8.58 -14.42 2.14
CA LEU A 89 7.34 -13.98 1.50
C LEU A 89 6.28 -13.74 2.60
N LEU A 90 5.72 -12.55 2.65
CA LEU A 90 4.67 -12.18 3.59
C LEU A 90 3.29 -12.43 2.98
N LYS A 91 2.28 -12.54 3.84
CA LYS A 91 0.88 -12.49 3.42
C LYS A 91 0.17 -11.34 4.10
N ILE A 92 -0.79 -10.75 3.40
CA ILE A 92 -1.70 -9.77 3.97
C ILE A 92 -2.73 -10.48 4.84
N LYS A 93 -2.87 -10.04 6.09
CA LYS A 93 -3.85 -10.52 7.06
C LYS A 93 -4.84 -9.41 7.43
N THR A 94 -5.97 -9.82 7.99
CA THR A 94 -6.97 -8.90 8.53
C THR A 94 -6.49 -8.25 9.81
N CYS A 95 -6.54 -6.92 9.89
CA CYS A 95 -6.43 -6.22 11.17
C CYS A 95 -7.68 -6.56 12.00
N PHE A 96 -7.51 -7.24 13.13
CA PHE A 96 -8.60 -7.42 14.07
C PHE A 96 -8.72 -6.14 14.92
N GLU A 97 -9.82 -5.42 14.78
CA GLU A 97 -10.23 -4.48 15.82
C GLU A 97 -10.62 -5.31 17.05
N ILE A 98 -9.85 -5.16 18.13
CA ILE A 98 -10.32 -5.55 19.46
C ILE A 98 -11.46 -4.58 19.76
N LYS A 99 -12.71 -5.04 19.60
CA LYS A 99 -13.87 -4.34 20.14
C LYS A 99 -13.87 -4.42 21.66
#